data_AF-A0AAJ2U984-F1
#
_entry.id   AF-A0AAJ2U984-F1
#
_cell.length_a   1.000
_cell.length_b   1.000
_cell.length_c   1.000
_cell.angle_alpha   90.00
_cell.angle_beta   90.00
_cell.angle_gamma   90.00
#
_symmetry.space_group_name_H-M   'P 1'
#
loop_
_entity.id
_entity.type
_entity.pdbx_description
1 polymer ?
#
loop_
_entity_poly.entity_id
_entity_poly.type
_entity_poly.pdbx_seq_one_letter_code
_entity_poly.pdbx_strand_id
1 'polypeptide(L)'
;MTGEREHIARALLTEFRDSGDWVTLAAAVELFGTSSFIARKADLRPILECVNDEQRMYLISAHLRYRRAPKPIPIEALLNEIFAKSEDSDRAAAMMEYLVDIDDELTPETHS
;
A
#
# COMPACT_ATOMS: atom_id res chain seq x y z
N MET A 1 -4.48 16.43 -7.85
CA MET A 1 -4.90 15.12 -7.29
C MET A 1 -6.40 15.01 -7.41
N THR A 2 -6.93 13.83 -7.77
CA THR A 2 -8.38 13.56 -7.70
C THR A 2 -8.79 13.39 -6.24
N GLY A 3 -10.07 13.65 -5.89
CA GLY A 3 -10.54 13.54 -4.50
C GLY A 3 -10.40 12.12 -3.91
N GLU A 4 -10.53 11.10 -4.75
CA GLU A 4 -10.31 9.70 -4.38
C GLU A 4 -8.86 9.42 -3.98
N ARG A 5 -7.88 9.92 -4.73
CA ARG A 5 -6.46 9.74 -4.41
C ARG A 5 -6.08 10.41 -3.10
N GLU A 6 -6.56 11.63 -2.88
CA GLU A 6 -6.32 12.35 -1.63
C GLU A 6 -6.96 11.64 -0.43
N HIS A 7 -8.10 10.98 -0.62
CA HIS A 7 -8.72 10.13 0.39
C HIS A 7 -7.85 8.91 0.69
N ILE A 8 -7.37 8.20 -0.35
CA ILE A 8 -6.50 7.03 -0.18
C ILE A 8 -5.20 7.41 0.55
N ALA A 9 -4.54 8.47 0.10
CA ALA A 9 -3.29 8.94 0.70
C ALA A 9 -3.47 9.30 2.19
N ARG A 10 -4.57 9.97 2.55
CA ARG A 10 -4.88 10.31 3.94
C ARG A 10 -5.14 9.08 4.80
N ALA A 11 -5.89 8.11 4.29
CA ALA A 11 -6.18 6.87 5.01
C ALA A 11 -4.88 6.08 5.29
N LEU A 12 -4.02 5.91 4.29
CA LEU A 12 -2.72 5.25 4.43
C LEU A 12 -1.80 5.96 5.42
N LEU A 13 -1.71 7.30 5.35
CA LEU A 13 -0.90 8.08 6.28
C LEU A 13 -1.42 7.99 7.72
N THR A 14 -2.74 7.97 7.90
CA THR A 14 -3.37 7.84 9.22
C THR A 14 -3.05 6.47 9.80
N GLU A 15 -3.27 5.39 9.05
CA GLU A 15 -2.96 4.03 9.49
C GLU A 15 -1.47 3.85 9.82
N PHE A 16 -0.57 4.39 8.98
CA PHE A 16 0.87 4.36 9.23
C PHE A 16 1.25 5.04 10.55
N ARG A 17 0.65 6.21 10.85
CA ARG A 17 0.91 6.95 12.09
C ARG A 17 0.31 6.29 13.32
N ASP A 18 -0.91 5.77 13.20
CA ASP A 18 -1.64 5.18 14.31
C ASP A 18 -1.03 3.82 14.72
N SER A 19 -0.61 3.02 13.73
CA SER A 19 0.07 1.74 13.96
C SER A 19 1.54 1.92 14.37
N GLY A 20 2.18 3.00 13.93
CA GLY A 20 3.63 3.18 14.06
C GLY A 20 4.45 2.18 13.24
N ASP A 21 3.85 1.53 12.25
CA ASP A 21 4.46 0.50 11.41
C ASP A 21 4.01 0.63 9.94
N TRP A 22 4.63 -0.14 9.04
CA TRP A 22 4.27 -0.21 7.64
C TRP A 22 2.87 -0.78 7.42
N VAL A 23 2.15 -0.25 6.42
CA VAL A 23 0.80 -0.72 6.09
C VAL A 23 0.87 -1.79 5.00
N THR A 24 0.52 -3.03 5.30
CA THR A 24 0.45 -4.09 4.25
C THR A 24 -0.60 -3.77 3.19
N LEU A 25 -0.47 -4.28 1.96
CA LEU A 25 -1.54 -4.12 0.95
C LEU A 25 -2.85 -4.79 1.38
N ALA A 26 -2.77 -5.85 2.19
CA ALA A 26 -3.94 -6.50 2.79
C ALA A 26 -4.69 -5.57 3.75
N ALA A 27 -3.95 -4.89 4.65
CA ALA A 27 -4.54 -3.89 5.53
C ALA A 27 -5.04 -2.67 4.74
N ALA A 28 -4.27 -2.22 3.74
CA ALA A 28 -4.64 -1.08 2.92
C ALA A 28 -5.98 -1.26 2.21
N VAL A 29 -6.28 -2.45 1.67
CA VAL A 29 -7.58 -2.71 1.02
C VAL A 29 -8.72 -2.80 2.04
N GLU A 30 -8.43 -3.29 3.26
CA GLU A 30 -9.40 -3.37 4.36
C GLU A 30 -9.82 -1.99 4.88
N LEU A 31 -8.94 -0.97 4.81
CA LEU A 31 -9.28 0.43 5.12
C LEU A 31 -10.44 0.96 4.27
N PHE A 32 -10.68 0.38 3.09
CA PHE A 32 -11.76 0.77 2.17
C PHE A 32 -12.93 -0.22 2.18
N GLY A 33 -13.04 -1.05 3.21
CA GLY A 33 -14.18 -1.93 3.44
C GLY A 33 -14.18 -3.24 2.66
N THR A 34 -13.08 -3.58 2.00
CA THR A 34 -12.93 -4.83 1.25
C THR A 34 -11.96 -5.75 1.97
N SER A 35 -12.43 -6.93 2.41
CA SER A 35 -11.54 -7.94 2.99
C SER A 35 -10.50 -8.41 1.98
N SER A 36 -9.25 -8.53 2.42
CA SER A 36 -8.13 -9.03 1.63
C SER A 36 -8.38 -10.42 1.00
N PHE A 37 -9.23 -11.25 1.60
CA PHE A 37 -9.63 -12.56 1.07
C PHE A 37 -10.55 -12.48 -0.15
N ILE A 38 -11.30 -11.38 -0.35
CA ILE A 38 -12.23 -11.22 -1.47
C ILE A 38 -11.86 -10.07 -2.41
N ALA A 39 -10.78 -9.35 -2.09
CA ALA A 39 -10.29 -8.24 -2.87
C ALA A 39 -9.99 -8.65 -4.31
N ARG A 40 -10.21 -7.73 -5.25
CA ARG A 40 -9.98 -7.87 -6.69
C ARG A 40 -8.90 -6.92 -7.14
N LYS A 41 -8.39 -7.11 -8.36
CA LYS A 41 -7.43 -6.18 -8.97
C LYS A 41 -7.91 -4.72 -8.97
N ALA A 42 -9.21 -4.52 -9.13
CA ALA A 42 -9.83 -3.19 -9.12
C ALA A 42 -9.78 -2.51 -7.75
N ASP A 43 -9.72 -3.27 -6.65
CA ASP A 43 -9.65 -2.72 -5.29
C ASP A 43 -8.22 -2.31 -4.94
N LEU A 44 -7.22 -3.09 -5.37
CA LEU A 44 -5.80 -2.79 -5.11
C LEU A 44 -5.23 -1.72 -6.04
N ARG A 45 -5.73 -1.62 -7.27
CA ARG A 45 -5.17 -0.72 -8.29
C ARG A 45 -5.13 0.75 -7.83
N PRO A 46 -6.22 1.34 -7.31
CA PRO A 46 -6.19 2.73 -6.85
C PRO A 46 -5.18 2.98 -5.73
N ILE A 47 -4.98 2.00 -4.84
CA ILE A 47 -4.00 2.04 -3.76
C ILE A 47 -2.59 2.06 -4.34
N LEU A 48 -2.28 1.13 -5.25
CA LEU A 48 -0.96 1.03 -5.89
C LEU A 48 -0.65 2.26 -6.76
N GLU A 49 -1.65 2.79 -7.47
CA GLU A 49 -1.52 4.03 -8.26
C GLU A 49 -1.27 5.24 -7.35
N CYS A 50 -1.96 5.31 -6.20
CA CYS A 50 -1.70 6.33 -5.19
C CYS A 50 -0.26 6.25 -4.67
N VAL A 51 0.19 5.07 -4.23
CA VAL A 51 1.56 4.87 -3.73
C VAL A 51 2.60 5.19 -4.81
N ASN A 52 2.33 4.82 -6.07
CA ASN A 52 3.21 5.13 -7.19
C ASN A 52 3.36 6.64 -7.41
N ASP A 53 2.26 7.38 -7.38
CA ASP A 53 2.25 8.79 -7.75
C ASP A 53 2.60 9.73 -6.59
N GLU A 54 2.30 9.35 -5.35
CA GLU A 54 2.56 10.16 -4.16
C GLU A 54 4.04 10.14 -3.77
N GLN A 55 4.75 11.26 -3.89
CA GLN A 55 6.22 11.32 -3.76
C GLN A 55 6.76 10.71 -2.47
N ARG A 56 6.01 10.82 -1.37
CA ARG A 56 6.40 10.37 -0.03
C ARG A 56 6.03 8.92 0.28
N MET A 57 5.27 8.26 -0.59
CA MET A 57 4.86 6.87 -0.40
C MET A 57 5.70 5.93 -1.26
N TYR A 58 6.06 4.80 -0.69
CA TYR A 58 6.89 3.80 -1.34
C TYR A 58 6.32 2.42 -1.09
N LEU A 59 6.38 1.55 -2.10
CA LEU A 59 6.12 0.13 -1.91
C LEU A 59 7.43 -0.54 -1.49
N ILE A 60 7.38 -1.36 -0.45
CA ILE A 60 8.46 -2.27 -0.05
C ILE A 60 7.94 -3.70 -0.12
N SER A 61 8.84 -4.68 -0.26
CA SER A 61 8.43 -6.09 -0.15
C SER A 61 9.52 -6.97 0.40
N ALA A 62 9.11 -8.13 0.93
CA ALA A 62 10.03 -9.18 1.36
C ALA A 62 10.95 -9.64 0.20
N HIS A 63 10.42 -9.74 -1.02
CA HIS A 63 11.20 -10.10 -2.22
C HIS A 63 12.31 -9.09 -2.55
N LEU A 64 12.12 -7.82 -2.18
CA LEU A 64 13.12 -6.75 -2.33
C LEU A 64 14.03 -6.60 -1.11
N ARG A 65 14.00 -7.55 -0.16
CA ARG A 65 14.69 -7.45 1.14
C ARG A 65 14.30 -6.19 1.90
N TYR A 66 13.01 -5.85 1.87
CA TYR A 66 12.43 -4.66 2.51
C TYR A 66 13.04 -3.32 2.04
N ARG A 67 13.48 -3.27 0.77
CA ARG A 67 13.91 -2.01 0.13
C ARG A 67 12.74 -1.36 -0.60
N ARG A 68 12.75 -0.02 -0.64
CA ARG A 68 11.81 0.79 -1.45
C ARG A 68 11.92 0.39 -2.93
N ALA A 69 10.81 -0.02 -3.51
CA ALA A 69 10.70 -0.27 -4.94
C ALA A 69 10.90 1.05 -5.68
N PRO A 70 11.69 1.07 -6.77
CA PRO A 70 11.82 2.26 -7.59
C PRO A 70 10.48 2.60 -8.24
N LYS A 71 10.24 3.90 -8.42
CA LYS A 71 9.13 4.41 -9.21
C LYS A 71 9.56 4.55 -10.67
N PRO A 72 8.69 4.23 -11.66
CA PRO A 72 7.32 3.76 -11.49
C PRO A 72 7.26 2.28 -11.02
N ILE A 73 6.30 2.00 -10.14
CA ILE A 73 5.99 0.65 -9.68
C ILE A 73 5.35 -0.12 -10.85
N PRO A 74 5.74 -1.38 -11.11
CA PRO A 74 5.12 -2.20 -12.16
C PRO A 74 3.76 -2.76 -11.71
N ILE A 75 2.76 -1.89 -11.60
CA ILE A 75 1.42 -2.19 -11.04
C ILE A 75 0.77 -3.41 -11.68
N GLU A 76 0.74 -3.50 -13.02
CA GLU A 76 0.14 -4.65 -13.71
C GLU A 76 0.85 -5.96 -13.39
N ALA A 77 2.18 -5.95 -13.30
CA ALA A 77 2.95 -7.15 -12.99
C ALA A 77 2.65 -7.63 -11.57
N LEU A 78 2.60 -6.71 -10.61
CA LEU A 78 2.25 -7.00 -9.22
C LEU A 78 0.81 -7.54 -9.09
N LEU A 79 -0.15 -6.89 -9.74
CA LEU A 79 -1.54 -7.36 -9.75
C LEU A 79 -1.64 -8.74 -10.42
N ASN A 80 -0.90 -9.00 -11.49
CA ASN A 80 -0.89 -10.31 -12.12
C ASN A 80 -0.24 -11.38 -11.23
N GLU A 81 0.83 -11.04 -10.51
CA GLU A 81 1.53 -11.92 -9.59
C GLU A 81 0.64 -12.32 -8.40
N ILE A 82 0.04 -11.35 -7.72
CA ILE A 82 -0.86 -11.58 -6.59
C ILE A 82 -2.05 -12.42 -7.05
N PHE A 83 -2.70 -12.04 -8.15
CA PHE A 83 -3.91 -12.71 -8.62
C PHE A 83 -3.67 -13.94 -9.51
N ALA A 84 -2.41 -14.35 -9.71
CA ALA A 84 -2.09 -15.65 -10.27
C ALA A 84 -2.26 -16.78 -9.23
N LYS A 85 -2.29 -16.44 -7.92
CA LYS A 85 -2.62 -17.40 -6.87
C LYS A 85 -4.09 -17.79 -6.97
N SER A 86 -4.38 -19.09 -6.95
CA SER A 86 -5.75 -19.61 -7.11
C SER A 86 -6.59 -19.38 -5.86
N GLU A 87 -6.02 -19.66 -4.69
CA GLU A 87 -6.72 -19.57 -3.42
C GLU A 87 -6.81 -18.12 -2.91
N ASP A 88 -7.93 -17.78 -2.28
CA ASP A 88 -8.16 -16.47 -1.66
C ASP A 88 -7.15 -16.20 -0.54
N SER A 89 -6.82 -17.22 0.27
CA SER A 89 -5.82 -17.11 1.35
C SER A 89 -4.41 -16.84 0.82
N ASP A 90 -4.05 -17.44 -0.30
CA ASP A 90 -2.72 -17.25 -0.91
C ASP A 90 -2.59 -15.84 -1.50
N ARG A 91 -3.69 -15.30 -2.03
CA ARG A 91 -3.76 -13.89 -2.47
C ARG A 91 -3.60 -12.94 -1.29
N ALA A 92 -4.35 -13.17 -0.21
CA ALA A 92 -4.23 -12.35 1.01
C ALA A 92 -2.81 -12.41 1.59
N ALA A 93 -2.21 -13.60 1.65
CA ALA A 93 -0.81 -13.77 2.09
C ALA A 93 0.17 -13.03 1.18
N ALA A 94 0.00 -13.11 -0.14
CA ALA A 94 0.83 -12.35 -1.09
C ALA A 94 0.67 -10.83 -0.89
N MET A 95 -0.54 -10.34 -0.63
CA MET A 95 -0.77 -8.93 -0.30
C MET A 95 -0.05 -8.50 1.00
N MET A 96 0.07 -9.39 1.99
CA MET A 96 0.81 -9.12 3.23
C MET A 96 2.33 -8.97 3.02
N GLU A 97 2.88 -9.54 1.94
CA GLU A 97 4.31 -9.43 1.63
C GLU A 97 4.74 -8.08 1.05
N TYR A 98 3.76 -7.27 0.60
CA TYR A 98 3.97 -5.91 0.12
C TYR A 98 3.46 -4.91 1.13
N LEU A 99 4.30 -3.94 1.48
CA LEU A 99 3.96 -2.91 2.45
C LEU A 99 4.15 -1.52 1.88
N VAL A 100 3.37 -0.58 2.40
CA VAL A 100 3.47 0.84 2.12
C VAL A 100 4.33 1.46 3.22
N ASP A 101 5.50 1.93 2.82
CA ASP A 101 6.37 2.79 3.62
C ASP A 101 6.08 4.25 3.28
N ILE A 102 6.09 5.12 4.29
CA ILE A 102 5.80 6.53 4.12
C ILE A 102 6.93 7.33 4.73
N ASP A 103 7.51 8.22 3.91
CA ASP A 103 8.48 9.21 4.36
C ASP A 103 7.76 10.32 5.10
N ASP A 104 7.36 9.99 6.33
CA ASP A 104 6.90 10.94 7.32
C ASP A 104 8.10 11.42 8.12
N GLU A 105 8.95 12.24 7.48
CA GLU A 105 9.75 13.20 8.23
C GLU A 105 8.77 13.94 9.15
N LEU A 106 8.73 13.51 10.42
CA LEU A 106 8.18 14.26 11.52
C LEU A 106 8.77 15.65 11.36
N THR A 107 7.95 16.60 10.91
CA THR A 107 8.29 18.00 11.07
C THR A 107 8.55 18.11 12.56
N PRO A 108 9.80 18.39 13.00
CA PRO A 108 10.07 18.42 14.43
C PRO A 108 9.10 19.45 15.00
N GLU A 109 8.25 19.02 15.92
CA GLU A 109 7.38 19.94 16.64
C GLU A 109 8.29 21.03 17.16
N THR A 110 8.14 22.23 16.61
CA THR A 110 8.93 23.37 17.00
C THR A 110 8.36 23.77 18.35
N HIS A 111 8.82 23.11 19.42
CA HIS A 111 8.57 23.54 20.78
C HIS A 111 9.13 24.96 20.90
N SER A 112 8.24 25.95 20.78
CA SER A 112 8.49 27.35 21.09
C SER A 112 8.21 27.59 22.57
#